data_AF-A0A1G6L1X2-F1
#
_entry.id   AF-A0A1G6L1X2-F1
#
_cell.length_a   1.000
_cell.length_b   1.000
_cell.length_c   1.000
_cell.angle_alpha   90.00
_cell.angle_beta   90.00
_cell.angle_gamma   90.00
#
_symmetry.space_group_name_H-M   'P 1'
#
loop_
_entity.id
_entity.type
_entity.pdbx_description
1 polymer ?
#
loop_
_entity_poly.entity_id
_entity_poly.type
_entity_poly.pdbx_seq_one_letter_code
_entity_poly.pdbx_strand_id
1 'polypeptide(L)'
;MIKLSATEQVEELKREIFDFEESLTSPRYHSMSQRKKTQVLQDFLKHLSQSVLSITFKSKSNGISLEQLYGMQEEQEALFLTKYSKVNANFILGHIDLQDKYNELNESHVRMSDELALKLKRIEEDASQIKQLRSELQFCQNDLSSKSETISLVQDELELLYINHLQEKAKWKSQNQLLLQQVYALQEQLTDKIDDAHTSFERNYEAQLSKLKQQLYDVQDELVRMYDQGVHEAGSLQRKLGAAELVKSGLVYQLGSVLVSGAKHRQVAQIPLGVLKVTKEHLIKVISDEITAHESLDEFTDAQKGELAKQHLSYRIGKTVLKDLKGLNRLKKLPVDLIKEVLAFNDEKKRIEMTDKEEQS
;
A
#
# COMPACT_ATOMS: atom_id res chain seq x y z
N MET A 1 91.39 27.13 -104.51
CA MET A 1 90.51 27.85 -103.57
C MET A 1 89.77 28.93 -104.33
N ILE A 2 88.46 28.80 -104.49
CA ILE A 2 87.62 29.82 -105.12
C ILE A 2 87.56 31.00 -104.13
N LYS A 3 88.09 32.16 -104.52
CA LYS A 3 87.98 33.37 -103.70
C LYS A 3 86.54 33.88 -103.83
N LEU A 4 85.73 33.65 -102.81
CA LEU A 4 84.39 34.24 -102.70
C LEU A 4 84.50 35.77 -102.75
N SER A 5 83.62 36.39 -103.52
CA SER A 5 83.46 37.84 -103.56
C SER A 5 83.06 38.38 -102.18
N ALA A 6 83.30 39.68 -101.92
CA ALA A 6 82.94 40.30 -100.65
C ALA A 6 81.43 40.16 -100.34
N THR A 7 80.59 40.24 -101.38
CA THR A 7 79.14 40.00 -101.31
C THR A 7 78.82 38.57 -100.91
N GLU A 8 79.48 37.57 -101.49
CA GLU A 8 79.26 36.17 -101.11
C GLU A 8 79.71 35.88 -99.67
N GLN A 9 80.80 36.49 -99.19
CA GLN A 9 81.25 36.35 -97.80
C GLN A 9 80.27 37.00 -96.80
N VAL A 10 79.61 38.11 -97.19
CA VAL A 10 78.55 38.73 -96.37
C VAL A 10 77.30 37.83 -96.32
N GLU A 11 76.91 37.22 -97.44
CA GLU A 11 75.78 36.27 -97.47
C GLU A 11 76.08 34.97 -96.71
N GLU A 12 77.34 34.52 -96.69
CA GLU A 12 77.79 33.40 -95.85
C GLU A 12 77.73 33.76 -94.36
N LEU A 13 78.20 34.95 -93.96
CA LEU A 13 78.07 35.45 -92.59
C LEU A 13 76.60 35.56 -92.16
N LYS A 14 75.72 36.04 -93.04
CA LYS A 14 74.27 36.08 -92.78
C LYS A 14 73.69 34.69 -92.55
N ARG A 15 74.14 33.69 -93.31
CA ARG A 15 73.73 32.28 -93.09
C ARG A 15 74.27 31.73 -91.78
N GLU A 16 75.54 31.98 -91.44
CA GLU A 16 76.10 31.56 -90.15
C GLU A 16 75.35 32.18 -88.96
N ILE A 17 74.98 33.47 -89.07
CA ILE A 17 74.12 34.14 -88.08
C ILE A 17 72.77 33.46 -88.00
N PHE A 18 72.14 33.18 -89.14
CA PHE A 18 70.84 32.52 -89.18
C PHE A 18 70.86 31.10 -88.58
N ASP A 19 71.84 30.27 -88.97
CA ASP A 19 72.00 28.90 -88.47
C ASP A 19 72.29 28.88 -86.97
N PHE A 20 73.07 29.86 -86.49
CA PHE A 20 73.29 30.02 -85.05
C PHE A 20 72.01 30.45 -84.34
N GLU A 21 71.25 31.41 -84.88
CA GLU A 21 69.94 31.80 -84.35
C GLU A 21 68.99 30.59 -84.24
N GLU A 22 68.93 29.74 -85.26
CA GLU A 22 68.13 28.51 -85.23
C GLU A 22 68.63 27.54 -84.15
N SER A 23 69.95 27.41 -84.00
CA SER A 23 70.55 26.58 -82.94
C SER A 23 70.18 27.05 -81.52
N LEU A 24 70.01 28.36 -81.29
CA LEU A 24 69.59 28.91 -80.00
C LEU A 24 68.15 28.53 -79.66
N THR A 25 67.31 28.28 -80.67
CA THR A 25 65.93 27.82 -80.48
C THR A 25 65.79 26.31 -80.26
N SER A 26 66.87 25.54 -80.47
CA SER A 26 66.85 24.09 -80.29
C SER A 26 66.57 23.67 -78.83
N PRO A 27 65.82 22.57 -78.58
CA PRO A 27 65.66 21.98 -77.25
C PRO A 27 67.00 21.63 -76.58
N ARG A 28 68.02 21.33 -77.38
CA ARG A 28 69.38 21.04 -76.91
C ARG A 28 70.03 22.29 -76.30
N TYR A 29 69.76 23.48 -76.83
CA TYR A 29 70.24 24.72 -76.24
C TYR A 29 69.51 25.01 -74.92
N HIS A 30 68.20 24.81 -74.88
CA HIS A 30 67.38 25.10 -73.71
C HIS A 30 67.72 24.23 -72.48
N SER A 31 68.15 22.99 -72.70
CA SER A 31 68.58 22.07 -71.63
C SER A 31 70.00 22.32 -71.10
N MET A 32 70.80 23.21 -71.72
CA MET A 32 72.12 23.57 -71.21
C MET A 32 72.03 24.41 -69.94
N SER A 33 73.03 24.27 -69.06
CA SER A 33 73.18 25.17 -67.91
C SER A 33 73.47 26.60 -68.35
N GLN A 34 73.08 27.59 -67.55
CA GLN A 34 73.26 29.01 -67.87
C GLN A 34 74.72 29.38 -68.19
N ARG A 35 75.68 28.77 -67.48
CA ARG A 35 77.12 28.95 -67.75
C ARG A 35 77.53 28.44 -69.14
N LYS A 36 76.98 27.30 -69.58
CA LYS A 36 77.23 26.75 -70.93
C LYS A 36 76.56 27.58 -72.02
N LYS A 37 75.32 28.06 -71.78
CA LYS A 37 74.62 28.98 -72.69
C LYS A 37 75.42 30.26 -72.92
N THR A 38 75.96 30.84 -71.84
CA THR A 38 76.79 32.05 -71.90
C THR A 38 78.09 31.81 -72.68
N GLN A 39 78.75 30.67 -72.47
CA GLN A 39 79.97 30.30 -73.19
C GLN A 39 79.73 30.17 -74.70
N VAL A 40 78.65 29.47 -75.10
CA VAL A 40 78.30 29.29 -76.53
C VAL A 40 78.05 30.64 -77.22
N LEU A 41 77.37 31.58 -76.54
CA LEU A 41 77.17 32.94 -77.06
C LEU A 41 78.49 33.70 -77.19
N GLN A 42 79.38 33.62 -76.20
CA GLN A 42 80.69 34.29 -76.24
C GLN A 42 81.58 33.76 -77.36
N ASP A 43 81.63 32.44 -77.55
CA ASP A 43 82.42 31.81 -78.59
C ASP A 43 81.92 32.20 -79.99
N PHE A 44 80.59 32.28 -80.17
CA PHE A 44 80.00 32.75 -81.42
C PHE A 44 80.26 34.24 -81.69
N LEU A 45 80.14 35.10 -80.68
CA LEU A 45 80.47 36.53 -80.82
C LEU A 45 81.95 36.73 -81.20
N LYS A 46 82.84 35.92 -80.63
CA LYS A 46 84.26 35.93 -80.97
C LYS A 46 84.49 35.50 -82.42
N HIS A 47 83.78 34.47 -82.88
CA HIS A 47 83.82 34.02 -84.28
C HIS A 47 83.32 35.11 -85.24
N LEU A 48 82.15 35.71 -84.97
CA LEU A 48 81.61 36.80 -85.80
C LEU A 48 82.56 38.00 -85.88
N SER A 49 83.14 38.40 -84.74
CA SER A 49 84.10 39.50 -84.71
C SER A 49 85.31 39.22 -85.62
N GLN A 50 85.83 37.98 -85.61
CA GLN A 50 86.92 37.56 -86.48
C GLN A 50 86.50 37.52 -87.96
N SER A 51 85.31 37.01 -88.27
CA SER A 51 84.79 36.95 -89.64
C SER A 51 84.55 38.36 -90.22
N VAL A 52 83.97 39.28 -89.44
CA VAL A 52 83.77 40.69 -89.83
C VAL A 52 85.11 41.40 -90.08
N LEU A 53 86.12 41.19 -89.22
CA LEU A 53 87.47 41.72 -89.41
C LEU A 53 88.11 41.20 -90.71
N SER A 54 87.87 39.93 -91.07
CA SER A 54 88.39 39.35 -92.30
C SER A 54 87.71 39.90 -93.56
N ILE A 55 86.41 40.20 -93.48
CA ILE A 55 85.62 40.80 -94.57
C ILE A 55 86.01 42.26 -94.77
N THR A 56 86.16 43.03 -93.68
CA THR A 56 86.60 44.44 -93.75
C THR A 56 88.03 44.57 -94.28
N PHE A 57 88.93 43.64 -93.95
CA PHE A 57 90.28 43.62 -94.52
C PHE A 57 90.26 43.35 -96.04
N LYS A 58 89.34 42.52 -96.53
CA LYS A 58 89.20 42.19 -97.97
C LYS A 58 88.37 43.23 -98.75
N SER A 59 87.40 43.91 -98.15
CA SER A 59 86.57 44.89 -98.86
C SER A 59 87.34 46.17 -99.22
N LYS A 60 88.43 46.47 -98.50
CA LYS A 60 89.41 47.52 -98.86
C LYS A 60 90.04 47.34 -100.24
N SER A 61 89.95 46.16 -100.88
CA SER A 61 90.42 45.95 -102.26
C SER A 61 89.34 46.10 -103.34
N ASN A 62 88.05 46.23 -102.99
CA ASN A 62 86.92 46.10 -103.92
C ASN A 62 85.97 47.33 -104.03
N GLY A 63 86.34 48.49 -103.48
CA GLY A 63 85.68 49.76 -103.82
C GLY A 63 84.28 50.02 -103.23
N ILE A 64 83.89 49.33 -102.14
CA ILE A 64 82.69 49.69 -101.36
C ILE A 64 83.04 50.90 -100.47
N SER A 65 82.22 51.97 -100.49
CA SER A 65 82.49 53.15 -99.67
C SER A 65 82.27 52.86 -98.18
N LEU A 66 83.10 53.45 -97.33
CA LEU A 66 83.08 53.24 -95.88
C LEU A 66 81.68 53.56 -95.27
N GLU A 67 80.99 54.56 -95.82
CA GLU A 67 79.64 54.98 -95.41
C GLU A 67 78.58 53.90 -95.62
N GLN A 68 78.65 53.13 -96.71
CA GLN A 68 77.70 52.04 -96.96
C GLN A 68 77.89 50.88 -95.98
N LEU A 69 79.14 50.61 -95.57
CA LEU A 69 79.45 49.62 -94.54
C LEU A 69 78.94 50.06 -93.16
N TYR A 70 79.09 51.33 -92.80
CA TYR A 70 78.57 51.86 -91.54
C TYR A 70 77.04 51.83 -91.48
N GLY A 71 76.35 52.22 -92.56
CA GLY A 71 74.88 52.15 -92.60
C GLY A 71 74.33 50.73 -92.47
N MET A 72 74.97 49.74 -93.11
CA MET A 72 74.60 48.33 -92.95
C MET A 72 74.89 47.80 -91.53
N GLN A 73 75.95 48.28 -90.89
CA GLN A 73 76.28 47.92 -89.51
C GLN A 73 75.25 48.50 -88.53
N GLU A 74 74.90 49.79 -88.64
CA GLU A 74 73.88 50.42 -87.79
C GLU A 74 72.51 49.74 -87.93
N GLU A 75 72.10 49.39 -89.15
CA GLU A 75 70.83 48.67 -89.39
C GLU A 75 70.84 47.27 -88.75
N GLN A 76 71.95 46.54 -88.85
CA GLN A 76 72.10 45.23 -88.21
C GLN A 76 72.12 45.33 -86.68
N GLU A 77 72.80 46.33 -86.12
CA GLU A 77 72.81 46.59 -84.68
C GLU A 77 71.41 46.95 -84.17
N ALA A 78 70.67 47.80 -84.88
CA ALA A 78 69.29 48.16 -84.52
C ALA A 78 68.33 46.96 -84.59
N LEU A 79 68.44 46.12 -85.63
CA LEU A 79 67.67 44.88 -85.75
C LEU A 79 68.01 43.88 -84.64
N PHE A 80 69.29 43.71 -84.33
CA PHE A 80 69.75 42.85 -83.25
C PHE A 80 69.23 43.32 -81.90
N LEU A 81 69.37 44.61 -81.57
CA LEU A 81 68.86 45.19 -80.33
C LEU A 81 67.34 45.06 -80.21
N THR A 82 66.60 45.23 -81.32
CA THR A 82 65.14 45.08 -81.33
C THR A 82 64.72 43.62 -81.14
N LYS A 83 65.38 42.67 -81.79
CA LYS A 83 65.11 41.23 -81.59
C LYS A 83 65.52 40.77 -80.20
N TYR A 84 66.70 41.16 -79.74
CA TYR A 84 67.24 40.82 -78.43
C TYR A 84 66.36 41.35 -77.30
N SER A 85 65.91 42.61 -77.38
CA SER A 85 64.98 43.18 -76.40
C SER A 85 63.64 42.44 -76.37
N LYS A 86 63.09 42.02 -77.52
CA LYS A 86 61.87 41.19 -77.58
C LYS A 86 62.07 39.80 -76.97
N VAL A 87 63.16 39.12 -77.31
CA VAL A 87 63.48 37.79 -76.74
C VAL A 87 63.70 37.89 -75.23
N ASN A 88 64.43 38.91 -74.76
CA ASN A 88 64.66 39.14 -73.34
C ASN A 88 63.36 39.50 -72.60
N ALA A 89 62.49 40.33 -73.19
CA ALA A 89 61.18 40.64 -72.61
C ALA A 89 60.30 39.39 -72.49
N ASN A 90 60.24 38.54 -73.53
CA ASN A 90 59.51 37.28 -73.48
C ASN A 90 60.08 36.31 -72.44
N PHE A 91 61.42 36.26 -72.29
CA PHE A 91 62.09 35.46 -71.27
C PHE A 91 61.75 35.94 -69.85
N ILE A 92 61.78 37.26 -69.62
CA ILE A 92 61.42 37.86 -68.33
C ILE A 92 59.94 37.60 -68.01
N LEU A 93 59.04 37.82 -68.97
CA LEU A 93 57.60 37.56 -68.80
C LEU A 93 57.32 36.08 -68.50
N GLY A 94 58.00 35.16 -69.20
CA GLY A 94 57.88 33.72 -68.92
C GLY A 94 58.40 33.35 -67.53
N HIS A 95 59.45 34.00 -67.05
CA HIS A 95 59.95 33.82 -65.68
C HIS A 95 58.97 34.34 -64.63
N ILE A 96 58.32 35.48 -64.87
CA ILE A 96 57.29 36.03 -63.99
C ILE A 96 56.09 35.08 -63.92
N ASP A 97 55.57 34.61 -65.07
CA ASP A 97 54.44 33.65 -65.11
C ASP A 97 54.77 32.34 -64.38
N LEU A 98 55.99 31.81 -64.54
CA LEU A 98 56.43 30.63 -63.80
C LEU A 98 56.54 30.90 -62.29
N GLN A 99 56.99 32.09 -61.90
CA GLN A 99 57.11 32.48 -60.49
C GLN A 99 55.73 32.67 -59.85
N ASP A 100 54.77 33.26 -60.57
CA ASP A 100 53.39 33.40 -60.13
C ASP A 100 52.73 32.03 -59.96
N LYS A 101 52.87 31.12 -60.94
CA LYS A 101 52.39 29.72 -60.83
C LYS A 101 53.02 28.98 -59.67
N TYR A 102 54.32 29.20 -59.43
CA TYR A 102 55.00 28.62 -58.28
C TYR A 102 54.44 29.15 -56.95
N ASN A 103 54.20 30.46 -56.87
CA ASN A 103 53.61 31.09 -55.68
C ASN A 103 52.17 30.58 -55.43
N GLU A 104 51.34 30.50 -56.47
CA GLU A 104 49.98 29.94 -56.38
C GLU A 104 49.99 28.49 -55.90
N LEU A 105 50.89 27.66 -56.45
CA LEU A 105 51.04 26.28 -56.03
C LEU A 105 51.51 26.17 -54.57
N ASN A 106 52.45 27.03 -54.16
CA ASN A 106 52.94 27.08 -52.79
C ASN A 106 51.85 27.52 -51.81
N GLU A 107 51.07 28.55 -52.15
CA GLU A 107 49.91 28.97 -51.34
C GLU A 107 48.88 27.85 -51.22
N SER A 108 48.58 27.16 -52.32
CA SER A 108 47.66 26.01 -52.32
C SER A 108 48.17 24.88 -51.42
N HIS A 109 49.48 24.58 -51.48
CA HIS A 109 50.11 23.60 -50.61
C HIS A 109 50.04 24.00 -49.13
N VAL A 110 50.29 25.27 -48.81
CA VAL A 110 50.15 25.79 -47.43
C VAL A 110 48.72 25.64 -46.94
N ARG A 111 47.72 26.07 -47.73
CA ARG A 111 46.30 25.91 -47.36
C ARG A 111 45.91 24.46 -47.13
N MET A 112 46.38 23.55 -47.98
CA MET A 112 46.12 22.11 -47.83
C MET A 112 46.80 21.54 -46.59
N SER A 113 48.04 21.96 -46.31
CA SER A 113 48.77 21.58 -45.09
C SER A 113 48.04 22.04 -43.82
N ASP A 114 47.51 23.27 -43.81
CA ASP A 114 46.74 23.80 -42.68
C ASP A 114 45.41 23.05 -42.49
N GLU A 115 44.72 22.73 -43.59
CA GLU A 115 43.49 21.94 -43.56
C GLU A 115 43.74 20.53 -43.01
N LEU A 116 44.85 19.89 -43.42
CA LEU A 116 45.26 18.58 -42.92
C LEU A 116 45.61 18.64 -41.43
N ALA A 117 46.33 19.66 -40.97
CA ALA A 117 46.65 19.85 -39.57
C ALA A 117 45.38 20.00 -38.71
N LEU A 118 44.38 20.76 -39.20
CA LEU A 118 43.11 20.93 -38.52
C LEU A 118 42.28 19.64 -38.48
N LYS A 119 42.27 18.86 -39.56
CA LYS A 119 41.64 17.54 -39.60
C LYS A 119 42.30 16.55 -38.64
N LEU A 120 43.63 16.54 -38.55
CA LEU A 120 44.37 15.69 -37.60
C LEU A 120 44.02 16.04 -36.16
N LYS A 121 43.99 17.33 -35.81
CA LYS A 121 43.60 17.76 -34.47
C LYS A 121 42.19 17.30 -34.08
N ARG A 122 41.23 17.39 -35.01
CA ARG A 122 39.86 16.88 -34.77
C ARG A 122 39.84 15.37 -34.55
N ILE A 123 40.61 14.61 -35.33
CA ILE A 123 40.73 13.15 -35.15
C ILE A 123 41.31 12.81 -33.78
N GLU A 124 42.29 13.57 -33.29
CA GLU A 124 42.87 13.37 -31.95
C GLU A 124 41.87 13.69 -30.82
N GLU A 125 41.08 14.75 -30.97
CA GLU A 125 40.00 15.12 -30.06
C GLU A 125 38.92 14.01 -30.03
N ASP A 126 38.46 13.55 -31.20
CA ASP A 126 37.49 12.46 -31.32
C ASP A 126 38.02 11.14 -30.74
N ALA A 127 39.29 10.82 -30.98
CA ALA A 127 39.94 9.63 -30.41
C ALA A 127 39.99 9.69 -28.87
N SER A 128 40.23 10.88 -28.31
CA SER A 128 40.22 11.09 -26.87
C SER A 128 38.82 10.93 -26.28
N GLN A 129 37.79 11.46 -26.95
CA GLN A 129 36.39 11.28 -26.55
C GLN A 129 35.96 9.80 -26.62
N ILE A 130 36.31 9.08 -27.69
CA ILE A 130 36.02 7.64 -27.83
C ILE A 130 36.68 6.85 -26.70
N LYS A 131 37.90 7.20 -26.30
CA LYS A 131 38.58 6.56 -25.17
C LYS A 131 37.84 6.79 -23.85
N GLN A 132 37.37 8.01 -23.60
CA GLN A 132 36.57 8.33 -22.41
C GLN A 132 35.25 7.53 -22.40
N LEU A 133 34.49 7.56 -23.51
CA LEU A 133 33.23 6.82 -23.63
C LEU A 133 33.42 5.31 -23.44
N ARG A 134 34.53 4.73 -23.91
CA ARG A 134 34.85 3.32 -23.65
C ARG A 134 35.09 3.04 -22.18
N SER A 135 35.76 3.93 -21.45
CA SER A 135 35.98 3.78 -20.01
C SER A 135 34.67 3.87 -19.22
N GLU A 136 33.79 4.81 -19.60
CA GLU A 136 32.44 4.94 -19.01
C GLU A 136 31.59 3.71 -19.30
N LEU A 137 31.63 3.19 -20.53
CA LEU A 137 30.91 1.99 -20.91
C LEU A 137 31.41 0.76 -20.14
N GLN A 138 32.72 0.62 -19.95
CA GLN A 138 33.31 -0.45 -19.14
C GLN A 138 32.88 -0.35 -17.67
N PHE A 139 32.85 0.87 -17.11
CA PHE A 139 32.33 1.10 -15.76
C PHE A 139 30.87 0.67 -15.63
N CYS A 140 30.01 1.10 -16.56
CA CYS A 140 28.59 0.71 -16.59
C CYS A 140 28.39 -0.80 -16.74
N GLN A 141 29.22 -1.48 -17.54
CA GLN A 141 29.18 -2.94 -17.66
C GLN A 141 29.52 -3.65 -16.35
N ASN A 142 30.56 -3.18 -15.65
CA ASN A 142 30.94 -3.72 -14.35
C ASN A 142 29.84 -3.49 -13.30
N ASP A 143 29.26 -2.28 -13.25
CA ASP A 143 28.14 -1.96 -12.36
C ASP A 143 26.92 -2.85 -12.64
N LEU A 144 26.55 -3.03 -13.91
CA LEU A 144 25.46 -3.92 -14.32
C LEU A 144 25.72 -5.37 -13.89
N SER A 145 26.94 -5.88 -14.07
CA SER A 145 27.33 -7.22 -13.65
C SER A 145 27.18 -7.39 -12.13
N SER A 146 27.66 -6.42 -11.35
CA SER A 146 27.57 -6.46 -9.88
C SER A 146 26.12 -6.42 -9.38
N LYS A 147 25.27 -5.61 -10.02
CA LYS A 147 23.83 -5.54 -9.72
C LYS A 147 23.11 -6.81 -10.11
N SER A 148 23.47 -7.42 -11.24
CA SER A 148 22.91 -8.71 -11.66
C SER A 148 23.22 -9.82 -10.65
N GLU A 149 24.45 -9.86 -10.13
CA GLU A 149 24.85 -10.81 -9.08
C GLU A 149 24.06 -10.56 -7.77
N THR A 150 23.91 -9.30 -7.38
CA THR A 150 23.11 -8.93 -6.19
C THR A 150 21.65 -9.33 -6.35
N ILE A 151 21.05 -9.13 -7.53
CA ILE A 151 19.67 -9.54 -7.81
C ILE A 151 19.54 -11.06 -7.69
N SER A 152 20.51 -11.82 -8.22
CA SER A 152 20.51 -13.29 -8.10
C SER A 152 20.55 -13.73 -6.64
N LEU A 153 21.42 -13.13 -5.82
CA LEU A 153 21.51 -13.46 -4.39
C LEU A 153 20.21 -13.17 -3.63
N VAL A 154 19.57 -12.03 -3.91
CA VAL A 154 18.29 -11.67 -3.30
C VAL A 154 17.17 -12.63 -3.74
N GLN A 155 17.19 -13.10 -5.00
CA GLN A 155 16.23 -14.09 -5.48
C GLN A 155 16.39 -15.43 -4.75
N ASP A 156 17.63 -15.90 -4.57
CA ASP A 156 17.93 -17.12 -3.83
C ASP A 156 17.50 -17.01 -2.35
N GLU A 157 17.73 -15.86 -1.72
CA GLU A 157 17.30 -15.60 -0.34
C GLU A 157 15.77 -15.60 -0.20
N LEU A 158 15.06 -14.98 -1.15
CA LEU A 158 13.59 -14.98 -1.17
C LEU A 158 13.02 -16.40 -1.35
N GLU A 159 13.64 -17.22 -2.22
CA GLU A 159 13.23 -18.60 -2.41
C GLU A 159 13.43 -19.43 -1.13
N LEU A 160 14.56 -19.25 -0.44
CA LEU A 160 14.82 -19.91 0.84
C LEU A 160 13.80 -19.52 1.92
N LEU A 161 13.49 -18.22 2.04
CA LEU A 161 12.48 -17.73 2.99
C LEU A 161 11.08 -18.29 2.67
N TYR A 162 10.73 -18.39 1.40
CA TYR A 162 9.46 -18.96 0.97
C TYR A 162 9.36 -20.45 1.33
N ILE A 163 10.42 -21.23 1.09
CA ILE A 163 10.48 -22.64 1.48
C ILE A 163 10.35 -22.80 3.00
N ASN A 164 11.04 -21.97 3.79
CA ASN A 164 10.95 -22.02 5.25
C ASN A 164 9.52 -21.72 5.73
N HIS A 165 8.88 -20.69 5.17
CA HIS A 165 7.49 -20.36 5.49
C HIS A 165 6.53 -21.52 5.19
N LEU A 166 6.69 -22.22 4.06
CA LEU A 166 5.89 -23.39 3.72
C LEU A 166 6.11 -24.55 4.72
N GLN A 167 7.35 -24.76 5.16
CA GLN A 167 7.66 -25.78 6.17
C GLN A 167 7.03 -25.46 7.52
N GLU A 168 7.09 -24.22 7.98
CA GLU A 168 6.44 -23.79 9.22
C GLU A 168 4.91 -23.96 9.14
N LYS A 169 4.31 -23.56 8.01
CA LYS A 169 2.87 -23.76 7.78
C LYS A 169 2.48 -25.24 7.83
N ALA A 170 3.30 -26.12 7.26
CA ALA A 170 3.09 -27.57 7.32
C ALA A 170 3.20 -28.11 8.75
N LYS A 171 4.19 -27.64 9.53
CA LYS A 171 4.36 -28.00 10.95
C LYS A 171 3.15 -27.57 11.78
N TRP A 172 2.69 -26.33 11.64
CA TRP A 172 1.49 -25.82 12.32
C TRP A 172 0.23 -26.62 11.96
N LYS A 173 0.07 -26.96 10.67
CA LYS A 173 -1.06 -27.80 10.23
C LYS A 173 -1.02 -29.19 10.87
N SER A 174 0.15 -29.81 10.94
CA SER A 174 0.33 -31.11 11.59
C SER A 174 0.06 -31.04 13.10
N GLN A 175 0.54 -30.01 13.78
CA GLN A 175 0.28 -29.79 15.21
C GLN A 175 -1.20 -29.55 15.50
N ASN A 176 -1.88 -28.73 14.70
CA ASN A 176 -3.31 -28.49 14.84
C ASN A 176 -4.13 -29.77 14.61
N GLN A 177 -3.73 -30.62 13.66
CA GLN A 177 -4.39 -31.90 13.42
C GLN A 177 -4.23 -32.85 14.62
N LEU A 178 -3.03 -32.89 15.23
CA LEU A 178 -2.79 -33.68 16.44
C LEU A 178 -3.62 -33.17 17.62
N LEU A 179 -3.67 -31.85 17.83
CA LEU A 179 -4.48 -31.24 18.89
C LEU A 179 -5.96 -31.55 18.70
N LEU A 180 -6.46 -31.48 17.46
CA LEU A 180 -7.84 -31.82 17.14
C LEU A 180 -8.16 -33.28 17.46
N GLN A 181 -7.24 -34.21 17.15
CA GLN A 181 -7.38 -35.63 17.52
C GLN A 181 -7.43 -35.81 19.05
N GLN A 182 -6.59 -35.10 19.80
CA GLN A 182 -6.60 -35.14 21.26
C GLN A 182 -7.91 -34.60 21.85
N VAL A 183 -8.44 -33.51 21.28
CA VAL A 183 -9.74 -32.95 21.71
C VAL A 183 -10.86 -33.95 21.48
N TYR A 184 -10.92 -34.61 20.32
CA TYR A 184 -11.93 -35.63 20.05
C TYR A 184 -11.81 -36.84 21.00
N ALA A 185 -10.59 -37.31 21.28
CA ALA A 185 -10.39 -38.42 22.22
C ALA A 185 -10.82 -38.06 23.65
N LEU A 186 -10.55 -36.82 24.10
CA LEU A 186 -11.02 -36.33 25.40
C LEU A 186 -12.54 -36.16 25.45
N GLN A 187 -13.13 -35.69 24.35
CA GLN A 187 -14.58 -35.56 24.24
C GLN A 187 -15.27 -36.94 24.33
N GLU A 188 -14.74 -37.96 23.66
CA GLU A 188 -15.23 -39.34 23.74
C GLU A 188 -15.13 -39.86 25.17
N GLN A 189 -13.97 -39.74 25.83
CA GLN A 189 -13.79 -40.14 27.24
C GLN A 189 -14.73 -39.42 28.21
N LEU A 190 -15.02 -38.13 27.98
CA LEU A 190 -15.97 -37.38 28.79
C LEU A 190 -17.40 -37.85 28.56
N THR A 191 -17.75 -38.17 27.32
CA THR A 191 -19.08 -38.68 26.96
C THR A 191 -19.30 -40.03 27.62
N ASP A 192 -18.35 -40.96 27.53
CA ASP A 192 -18.41 -42.26 28.20
C ASP A 192 -18.59 -42.12 29.72
N LYS A 193 -17.85 -41.20 30.35
CA LYS A 193 -17.98 -40.93 31.79
C LYS A 193 -19.34 -40.35 32.17
N ILE A 194 -19.91 -39.51 31.32
CA ILE A 194 -21.26 -38.95 31.53
C ILE A 194 -22.30 -40.06 31.42
N ASP A 195 -22.18 -40.93 30.41
CA ASP A 195 -23.11 -42.04 30.19
C ASP A 195 -23.03 -43.08 31.32
N ASP A 196 -21.82 -43.41 31.78
CA ASP A 196 -21.61 -44.26 32.97
C ASP A 196 -22.22 -43.64 34.23
N ALA A 197 -21.99 -42.34 34.46
CA ALA A 197 -22.54 -41.63 35.60
C ALA A 197 -24.08 -41.61 35.54
N HIS A 198 -24.66 -41.34 34.37
CA HIS A 198 -26.10 -41.34 34.13
C HIS A 198 -26.70 -42.71 34.42
N THR A 199 -26.11 -43.77 33.85
CA THR A 199 -26.53 -45.16 34.07
C THR A 199 -26.45 -45.54 35.56
N SER A 200 -25.38 -45.13 36.26
CA SER A 200 -25.23 -45.39 37.68
C SER A 200 -26.27 -44.65 38.52
N PHE A 201 -26.62 -43.42 38.14
CA PHE A 201 -27.63 -42.60 38.78
C PHE A 201 -29.03 -43.21 38.58
N GLU A 202 -29.40 -43.58 37.35
CA GLU A 202 -30.66 -44.24 37.04
C GLU A 202 -30.86 -45.52 37.86
N ARG A 203 -29.85 -46.38 37.92
CA ARG A 203 -29.89 -47.61 38.74
C ARG A 203 -30.11 -47.32 40.23
N ASN A 204 -29.45 -46.31 40.77
CA ASN A 204 -29.62 -45.92 42.17
C ASN A 204 -31.02 -45.34 42.42
N TYR A 205 -31.51 -44.49 41.51
CA TYR A 205 -32.85 -43.92 41.58
C TYR A 205 -33.94 -45.01 41.50
N GLU A 206 -33.82 -45.96 40.57
CA GLU A 206 -34.72 -47.11 40.47
C GLU A 206 -34.70 -47.98 41.74
N ALA A 207 -33.53 -48.23 42.32
CA ALA A 207 -33.40 -48.98 43.56
C ALA A 207 -34.09 -48.27 44.74
N GLN A 208 -33.93 -46.94 44.85
CA GLN A 208 -34.62 -46.14 45.87
C GLN A 208 -36.13 -46.13 45.67
N LEU A 209 -36.58 -45.99 44.42
CA LEU A 209 -38.00 -45.99 44.07
C LEU A 209 -38.65 -47.36 44.33
N SER A 210 -37.94 -48.45 44.05
CA SER A 210 -38.37 -49.81 44.40
C SER A 210 -38.50 -49.99 45.91
N LYS A 211 -37.51 -49.52 46.69
CA LYS A 211 -37.56 -49.56 48.15
C LYS A 211 -38.75 -48.76 48.71
N LEU A 212 -39.00 -47.57 48.19
CA LEU A 212 -40.12 -46.73 48.61
C LEU A 212 -41.47 -47.36 48.27
N LYS A 213 -41.60 -47.98 47.08
CA LYS A 213 -42.80 -48.74 46.70
C LYS A 213 -43.06 -49.90 47.66
N GLN A 214 -42.01 -50.63 48.05
CA GLN A 214 -42.13 -51.71 49.03
C GLN A 214 -42.64 -51.17 50.37
N GLN A 215 -42.05 -50.09 50.87
CA GLN A 215 -42.49 -49.45 52.12
C GLN A 215 -43.96 -49.00 52.06
N LEU A 216 -44.40 -48.48 50.91
CA LEU A 216 -45.80 -48.11 50.68
C LEU A 216 -46.75 -49.32 50.76
N TYR A 217 -46.37 -50.45 50.15
CA TYR A 217 -47.15 -51.68 50.24
C TYR A 217 -47.22 -52.22 51.67
N ASP A 218 -46.10 -52.23 52.39
CA ASP A 218 -46.07 -52.68 53.79
C ASP A 218 -47.00 -51.83 54.68
N VAL A 219 -46.98 -50.50 54.52
CA VAL A 219 -47.87 -49.58 55.25
C VAL A 219 -49.33 -49.76 54.83
N GLN A 220 -49.60 -49.97 53.54
CA GLN A 220 -50.94 -50.25 53.03
C GLN A 220 -51.51 -51.52 53.66
N ASP A 221 -50.72 -52.60 53.71
CA ASP A 221 -51.11 -53.86 54.32
C ASP A 221 -51.34 -53.71 55.84
N GLU A 222 -50.52 -52.92 56.53
CA GLU A 222 -50.70 -52.60 57.95
C GLU A 222 -51.99 -51.79 58.19
N LEU A 223 -52.28 -50.79 57.36
CA LEU A 223 -53.52 -50.02 57.45
C LEU A 223 -54.76 -50.86 57.18
N VAL A 224 -54.70 -51.76 56.17
CA VAL A 224 -55.80 -52.70 55.90
C VAL A 224 -56.01 -53.62 57.11
N ARG A 225 -54.93 -54.15 57.70
CA ARG A 225 -55.02 -54.92 58.95
C ARG A 225 -55.62 -54.13 60.10
N MET A 226 -55.19 -52.89 60.30
CA MET A 226 -55.72 -52.01 61.35
C MET A 226 -57.18 -51.66 61.12
N TYR A 227 -57.60 -51.44 59.86
CA TYR A 227 -58.98 -51.19 59.51
C TYR A 227 -59.84 -52.42 59.77
N ASP A 228 -59.43 -53.60 59.30
CA ASP A 228 -60.11 -54.86 59.57
C ASP A 228 -60.20 -55.16 61.07
N GLN A 229 -59.22 -54.72 61.86
CA GLN A 229 -59.21 -54.80 63.33
C GLN A 229 -60.02 -53.69 64.02
N GLY A 230 -60.17 -52.52 63.40
CA GLY A 230 -60.76 -51.30 63.97
C GLY A 230 -62.20 -51.01 63.57
N VAL A 231 -62.80 -51.81 62.67
CA VAL A 231 -64.21 -51.68 62.24
C VAL A 231 -65.22 -51.94 63.37
N HIS A 232 -64.78 -52.24 64.60
CA HIS A 232 -65.67 -52.31 65.77
C HIS A 232 -65.77 -51.06 66.63
N GLU A 233 -64.95 -50.02 66.47
CA GLU A 233 -64.98 -48.86 67.38
C GLU A 233 -64.62 -47.53 66.70
N ALA A 234 -65.53 -46.94 65.92
CA ALA A 234 -65.48 -45.50 65.64
C ALA A 234 -66.87 -44.96 65.30
N GLY A 235 -67.59 -44.56 66.35
CA GLY A 235 -68.82 -43.78 66.26
C GLY A 235 -68.61 -42.46 65.52
N SER A 236 -69.66 -42.06 64.82
CA SER A 236 -69.77 -40.84 64.02
C SER A 236 -69.47 -39.56 64.80
N LEU A 237 -68.32 -38.96 64.57
CA LEU A 237 -68.10 -37.54 64.85
C LEU A 237 -68.80 -36.72 63.75
N GLN A 238 -69.96 -36.14 64.09
CA GLN A 238 -70.59 -35.11 63.27
C GLN A 238 -69.66 -33.91 63.19
N ARG A 239 -69.00 -33.75 62.03
CA ARG A 239 -68.05 -32.68 61.74
C ARG A 239 -68.79 -31.41 61.35
N LYS A 240 -68.60 -30.33 62.10
CA LYS A 240 -69.13 -28.99 61.79
C LYS A 240 -68.30 -28.34 60.68
N LEU A 241 -68.96 -27.76 59.69
CA LEU A 241 -68.38 -26.94 58.62
C LEU A 241 -68.76 -25.48 58.85
N GLY A 242 -67.88 -24.53 58.51
CA GLY A 242 -68.20 -23.09 58.56
C GLY A 242 -67.17 -22.23 59.29
N ALA A 243 -65.92 -22.68 59.41
CA ALA A 243 -64.86 -21.95 60.10
C ALA A 243 -64.63 -20.55 59.49
N ALA A 244 -64.74 -20.43 58.17
CA ALA A 244 -64.55 -19.15 57.47
C ALA A 244 -65.69 -18.16 57.77
N GLU A 245 -66.93 -18.65 57.84
CA GLU A 245 -68.13 -17.88 58.16
C GLU A 245 -68.09 -17.39 59.61
N LEU A 246 -67.59 -18.23 60.54
CA LEU A 246 -67.35 -17.85 61.93
C LEU A 246 -66.36 -16.67 62.03
N VAL A 247 -65.23 -16.72 61.32
CA VAL A 247 -64.24 -15.62 61.31
C VAL A 247 -64.81 -14.35 60.69
N LYS A 248 -65.56 -14.47 59.58
CA LYS A 248 -66.16 -13.33 58.88
C LYS A 248 -67.28 -12.64 59.66
N SER A 249 -68.00 -13.40 60.47
CA SER A 249 -69.06 -12.88 61.34
C SER A 249 -68.53 -12.22 62.62
N GLY A 250 -67.25 -12.43 62.95
CA GLY A 250 -66.60 -11.81 64.10
C GLY A 250 -66.45 -10.30 63.98
N LEU A 251 -66.51 -9.60 65.12
CA LEU A 251 -66.38 -8.14 65.22
C LEU A 251 -65.15 -7.62 64.49
N VAL A 252 -64.01 -8.31 64.67
CA VAL A 252 -62.74 -7.97 64.06
C VAL A 252 -62.87 -7.88 62.54
N TYR A 253 -63.45 -8.88 61.90
CA TYR A 253 -63.63 -8.88 60.45
C TYR A 253 -64.61 -7.81 59.99
N GLN A 254 -65.73 -7.65 60.70
CA GLN A 254 -66.78 -6.69 60.34
C GLN A 254 -66.30 -5.23 60.45
N LEU A 255 -65.53 -4.90 61.50
CA LEU A 255 -64.93 -3.58 61.68
C LEU A 255 -64.03 -3.19 60.52
N GLY A 256 -63.10 -4.06 60.14
CA GLY A 256 -62.23 -3.76 59.01
C GLY A 256 -62.95 -3.84 57.66
N SER A 257 -63.99 -4.67 57.53
CA SER A 257 -64.82 -4.72 56.31
C SER A 257 -65.53 -3.39 56.04
N VAL A 258 -66.05 -2.73 57.07
CA VAL A 258 -66.64 -1.38 56.94
C VAL A 258 -65.60 -0.35 56.52
N LEU A 259 -64.39 -0.43 57.08
CA LEU A 259 -63.30 0.49 56.75
C LEU A 259 -62.80 0.31 55.31
N VAL A 260 -62.59 -0.94 54.89
CA VAL A 260 -62.16 -1.27 53.52
C VAL A 260 -63.22 -0.86 52.50
N SER A 261 -64.49 -1.18 52.77
CA SER A 261 -65.60 -0.84 51.88
C SER A 261 -65.82 0.66 51.79
N GLY A 262 -65.81 1.37 52.92
CA GLY A 262 -65.95 2.82 52.96
C GLY A 262 -64.80 3.55 52.24
N ALA A 263 -63.57 3.05 52.38
CA ALA A 263 -62.41 3.57 51.67
C ALA A 263 -62.48 3.32 50.15
N LYS A 264 -62.91 2.12 49.73
CA LYS A 264 -63.07 1.75 48.32
C LYS A 264 -64.12 2.59 47.60
N HIS A 265 -65.23 2.91 48.26
CA HIS A 265 -66.34 3.69 47.69
C HIS A 265 -66.19 5.21 47.89
N ARG A 266 -65.04 5.70 48.37
CA ARG A 266 -64.79 7.12 48.73
C ARG A 266 -65.81 7.71 49.72
N GLN A 267 -66.54 6.86 50.44
CA GLN A 267 -67.54 7.26 51.44
C GLN A 267 -66.89 7.46 52.81
N VAL A 268 -65.77 8.19 52.84
CA VAL A 268 -64.93 8.36 54.04
C VAL A 268 -65.70 9.04 55.17
N ALA A 269 -66.64 9.93 54.84
CA ALA A 269 -67.50 10.60 55.81
C ALA A 269 -68.49 9.67 56.53
N GLN A 270 -68.83 8.51 55.95
CA GLN A 270 -69.79 7.56 56.53
C GLN A 270 -69.13 6.46 57.37
N ILE A 271 -67.79 6.36 57.31
CA ILE A 271 -67.00 5.38 58.06
C ILE A 271 -67.24 5.47 59.58
N PRO A 272 -67.24 6.66 60.23
CA PRO A 272 -67.48 6.74 61.68
C PRO A 272 -68.85 6.21 62.09
N LEU A 273 -69.88 6.48 61.29
CA LEU A 273 -71.25 5.99 61.51
C LEU A 273 -71.34 4.48 61.30
N GLY A 274 -70.67 3.93 60.28
CA GLY A 274 -70.62 2.50 60.02
C GLY A 274 -69.91 1.72 61.14
N VAL A 275 -68.81 2.26 61.67
CA VAL A 275 -68.08 1.65 62.81
C VAL A 275 -68.94 1.68 64.08
N LEU A 276 -69.62 2.80 64.36
CA LEU A 276 -70.56 2.91 65.49
C LEU A 276 -71.74 1.93 65.36
N LYS A 277 -72.25 1.73 64.14
CA LYS A 277 -73.32 0.78 63.86
C LYS A 277 -72.88 -0.66 64.13
N VAL A 278 -71.74 -1.09 63.58
CA VAL A 278 -71.20 -2.46 63.78
C VAL A 278 -70.85 -2.72 65.25
N THR A 279 -70.25 -1.75 65.94
CA THR A 279 -69.95 -1.89 67.37
C THR A 279 -71.20 -1.99 68.22
N LYS A 280 -72.24 -1.19 67.92
CA LYS A 280 -73.54 -1.28 68.60
C LYS A 280 -74.25 -2.60 68.31
N GLU A 281 -74.28 -3.04 67.04
CA GLU A 281 -74.88 -4.32 66.64
C GLU A 281 -74.16 -5.51 67.28
N HIS A 282 -72.83 -5.44 67.38
CA HIS A 282 -72.06 -6.49 68.05
C HIS A 282 -72.26 -6.47 69.57
N LEU A 283 -72.31 -5.30 70.21
CA LEU A 283 -72.67 -5.20 71.64
C LEU A 283 -74.07 -5.76 71.91
N ILE A 284 -75.04 -5.47 71.04
CA ILE A 284 -76.39 -6.03 71.13
C ILE A 284 -76.36 -7.56 70.96
N LYS A 285 -75.58 -8.08 69.99
CA LYS A 285 -75.43 -9.53 69.78
C LYS A 285 -74.71 -10.24 70.93
N VAL A 286 -73.66 -9.64 71.50
CA VAL A 286 -72.94 -10.20 72.65
C VAL A 286 -73.81 -10.18 73.91
N ILE A 287 -74.70 -9.19 74.05
CA ILE A 287 -75.68 -9.12 75.15
C ILE A 287 -76.87 -10.06 74.90
N SER A 288 -77.28 -10.31 73.64
CA SER A 288 -78.35 -11.27 73.31
C SER A 288 -77.90 -12.72 73.35
N ASP A 289 -76.63 -12.97 73.02
CA ASP A 289 -76.04 -14.29 72.90
C ASP A 289 -75.08 -14.54 74.06
N GLU A 290 -75.59 -14.54 75.29
CA GLU A 290 -74.81 -14.85 76.50
C GLU A 290 -74.37 -16.34 76.58
N ILE A 291 -74.43 -17.10 75.47
CA ILE A 291 -74.25 -18.58 75.45
C ILE A 291 -73.34 -19.09 74.31
N THR A 292 -72.73 -18.25 73.47
CA THR A 292 -71.67 -18.71 72.55
C THR A 292 -70.30 -18.35 73.09
N ALA A 293 -69.83 -19.21 74.01
CA ALA A 293 -68.42 -19.41 74.26
C ALA A 293 -67.66 -19.46 72.93
N HIS A 294 -66.45 -18.87 72.92
CA HIS A 294 -65.59 -18.80 71.75
C HIS A 294 -65.31 -20.22 71.22
N GLU A 295 -66.11 -20.69 70.24
CA GLU A 295 -65.86 -21.96 69.56
C GLU A 295 -64.45 -21.89 68.96
N SER A 296 -63.58 -22.84 69.33
CA SER A 296 -62.23 -22.87 68.77
C SER A 296 -62.31 -23.28 67.31
N LEU A 297 -61.48 -22.67 66.46
CA LEU A 297 -61.41 -23.02 65.04
C LEU A 297 -60.99 -24.47 64.81
N ASP A 298 -60.32 -25.08 65.80
CA ASP A 298 -59.88 -26.48 65.77
C ASP A 298 -61.05 -27.49 65.78
N GLU A 299 -62.25 -27.04 66.13
CA GLU A 299 -63.47 -27.87 66.13
C GLU A 299 -64.10 -28.02 64.73
N PHE A 300 -63.61 -27.28 63.74
CA PHE A 300 -64.13 -27.28 62.38
C PHE A 300 -63.21 -28.07 61.43
N THR A 301 -63.80 -28.88 60.56
CA THR A 301 -63.03 -29.60 59.52
C THR A 301 -62.36 -28.66 58.52
N ASP A 302 -62.91 -27.47 58.35
CA ASP A 302 -62.37 -26.44 57.48
C ASP A 302 -61.61 -25.34 58.25
N ALA A 303 -61.02 -25.67 59.40
CA ALA A 303 -60.19 -24.76 60.21
C ALA A 303 -59.19 -23.95 59.38
N GLN A 304 -58.56 -24.58 58.38
CA GLN A 304 -57.65 -23.92 57.44
C GLN A 304 -58.33 -22.78 56.65
N LYS A 305 -59.60 -22.94 56.24
CA LYS A 305 -60.37 -21.86 55.60
C LYS A 305 -60.64 -20.70 56.57
N GLY A 306 -60.82 -20.99 57.86
CA GLY A 306 -60.88 -19.99 58.92
C GLY A 306 -59.56 -19.21 59.07
N GLU A 307 -58.42 -19.90 59.04
CA GLU A 307 -57.10 -19.26 59.08
C GLU A 307 -56.85 -18.37 57.83
N LEU A 308 -57.24 -18.84 56.65
CA LEU A 308 -57.21 -18.02 55.43
C LEU A 308 -58.10 -16.78 55.55
N ALA A 309 -59.28 -16.89 56.19
CA ALA A 309 -60.14 -15.74 56.43
C ALA A 309 -59.52 -14.69 57.38
N LYS A 310 -58.63 -15.10 58.29
CA LYS A 310 -57.85 -14.18 59.16
C LYS A 310 -56.76 -13.43 58.41
N GLN A 311 -56.25 -13.98 57.31
CA GLN A 311 -55.24 -13.33 56.47
C GLN A 311 -55.84 -12.22 55.58
N HIS A 312 -57.17 -12.17 55.45
CA HIS A 312 -57.85 -11.16 54.65
C HIS A 312 -57.67 -9.74 55.21
N LEU A 313 -57.57 -8.74 54.33
CA LEU A 313 -57.34 -7.34 54.68
C LEU A 313 -58.35 -6.79 55.70
N SER A 314 -59.64 -7.14 55.54
CA SER A 314 -60.71 -6.76 56.47
C SER A 314 -60.45 -7.26 57.90
N TYR A 315 -59.92 -8.47 58.07
CA TYR A 315 -59.60 -8.98 59.40
C TYR A 315 -58.39 -8.27 60.00
N ARG A 316 -57.32 -8.09 59.22
CA ARG A 316 -56.08 -7.42 59.65
C ARG A 316 -56.34 -5.98 60.07
N ILE A 317 -57.07 -5.22 59.26
CA ILE A 317 -57.45 -3.84 59.57
C ILE A 317 -58.29 -3.77 60.84
N GLY A 318 -59.34 -4.59 60.96
CA GLY A 318 -60.18 -4.56 62.15
C GLY A 318 -59.46 -5.01 63.43
N LYS A 319 -58.45 -5.89 63.30
CA LYS A 319 -57.58 -6.30 64.42
C LYS A 319 -56.71 -5.13 64.89
N THR A 320 -56.10 -4.39 63.96
CA THR A 320 -55.32 -3.18 64.27
C THR A 320 -56.19 -2.12 64.95
N VAL A 321 -57.39 -1.90 64.42
CA VAL A 321 -58.38 -0.97 65.00
C VAL A 321 -58.73 -1.36 66.43
N LEU A 322 -59.11 -2.62 66.67
CA LEU A 322 -59.48 -3.09 68.01
C LEU A 322 -58.30 -3.04 68.99
N LYS A 323 -57.08 -3.29 68.52
CA LYS A 323 -55.85 -3.23 69.33
C LYS A 323 -55.54 -1.80 69.80
N ASP A 324 -55.74 -0.81 68.94
CA ASP A 324 -55.40 0.59 69.25
C ASP A 324 -56.55 1.35 69.92
N LEU A 325 -57.80 0.90 69.77
CA LEU A 325 -58.96 1.41 70.50
C LEU A 325 -58.85 1.24 72.02
N LYS A 326 -58.10 0.24 72.50
CA LYS A 326 -57.91 -0.03 73.94
C LYS A 326 -56.96 0.95 74.64
N GLY A 327 -56.33 1.88 73.93
CA GLY A 327 -55.39 2.85 74.54
C GLY A 327 -55.46 4.25 73.92
N LEU A 328 -55.81 5.26 74.72
CA LEU A 328 -55.92 6.67 74.29
C LEU A 328 -54.66 7.19 73.57
N ASN A 329 -53.47 6.77 73.99
CA ASN A 329 -52.21 7.19 73.37
C ASN A 329 -51.89 6.47 72.03
N ARG A 330 -52.59 5.36 71.74
CA ARG A 330 -52.38 4.57 70.52
C ARG A 330 -53.31 4.98 69.37
N LEU A 331 -54.43 5.64 69.69
CA LEU A 331 -55.32 6.24 68.69
C LEU A 331 -54.61 7.24 67.76
N LYS A 332 -53.59 7.96 68.24
CA LYS A 332 -52.79 8.88 67.41
C LYS A 332 -51.93 8.15 66.37
N LYS A 333 -51.55 6.88 66.63
CA LYS A 333 -50.74 6.05 65.74
C LYS A 333 -51.59 5.19 64.79
N LEU A 334 -52.87 5.03 65.09
CA LEU A 334 -53.82 4.24 64.30
C LEU A 334 -53.78 4.55 62.78
N PRO A 335 -53.74 5.82 62.30
CA PRO A 335 -53.67 6.07 60.86
C PRO A 335 -52.41 5.49 60.22
N VAL A 336 -51.28 5.59 60.92
CA VAL A 336 -49.98 5.08 60.45
C VAL A 336 -49.97 3.55 60.46
N ASP A 337 -50.51 2.94 61.51
CA ASP A 337 -50.54 1.48 61.64
C ASP A 337 -51.53 0.84 60.65
N LEU A 338 -52.62 1.52 60.30
CA LEU A 338 -53.51 1.12 59.21
C LEU A 338 -52.84 1.16 57.84
N ILE A 339 -52.10 2.23 57.54
CA ILE A 339 -51.36 2.36 56.27
C ILE A 339 -50.30 1.27 56.14
N LYS A 340 -49.55 1.01 57.22
CA LYS A 340 -48.55 -0.07 57.25
C LYS A 340 -49.16 -1.42 56.93
N GLU A 341 -50.34 -1.70 57.47
CA GLU A 341 -50.99 -2.99 57.28
C GLU A 341 -51.55 -3.18 55.87
N VAL A 342 -52.01 -2.09 55.22
CA VAL A 342 -52.40 -2.10 53.81
C VAL A 342 -51.18 -2.32 52.90
N LEU A 343 -50.05 -1.66 53.20
CA LEU A 343 -48.81 -1.85 52.44
C LEU A 343 -48.27 -3.27 52.58
N ALA A 344 -48.20 -3.79 53.80
CA ALA A 344 -47.77 -5.16 54.07
C ALA A 344 -48.65 -6.20 53.35
N PHE A 345 -49.97 -5.99 53.33
CA PHE A 345 -50.90 -6.85 52.59
C PHE A 345 -50.66 -6.84 51.07
N ASN A 346 -50.38 -5.66 50.50
CA ASN A 346 -50.10 -5.53 49.06
C ASN A 346 -48.76 -6.18 48.68
N ASP A 347 -47.73 -6.06 49.51
CA ASP A 347 -46.42 -6.68 49.27
C ASP A 347 -46.50 -8.21 49.36
N GLU A 348 -47.27 -8.72 50.32
CA GLU A 348 -47.51 -10.16 50.47
C GLU A 348 -48.30 -10.74 49.30
N LYS A 349 -49.34 -10.04 48.83
CA LYS A 349 -50.08 -10.42 47.62
C LYS A 349 -49.20 -10.51 46.37
N LYS A 350 -48.30 -9.52 46.17
CA LYS A 350 -47.36 -9.53 45.03
C LYS A 350 -46.37 -10.68 45.10
N ARG A 351 -45.91 -11.07 46.29
CA ARG A 351 -44.99 -12.21 46.45
C ARG A 351 -45.65 -13.52 46.06
N ILE A 352 -46.88 -13.75 46.52
CA ILE A 352 -47.66 -14.96 46.18
C ILE A 352 -47.91 -15.03 44.66
N GLU A 353 -48.27 -13.91 44.02
CA GLU A 353 -48.44 -13.84 42.56
C GLU A 353 -47.15 -14.08 41.74
N MET A 354 -45.96 -13.93 42.35
CA MET A 354 -44.67 -14.23 41.69
C MET A 354 -44.31 -15.70 41.83
N THR A 355 -44.48 -16.31 43.01
CA THR A 355 -44.25 -17.74 43.21
C THR A 355 -45.16 -18.61 42.35
N ASP A 356 -46.44 -18.22 42.17
CA ASP A 356 -47.39 -18.96 41.32
C ASP A 356 -47.03 -18.88 39.81
N LYS A 357 -46.28 -17.85 39.39
CA LYS A 357 -45.79 -17.72 38.01
C LYS A 357 -44.50 -18.50 37.75
N GLU A 358 -43.66 -18.63 38.78
CA GLU A 358 -42.44 -19.44 38.75
C GLU A 358 -42.74 -20.94 38.76
N GLU A 359 -43.86 -21.38 39.35
CA GLU A 359 -44.30 -22.78 39.30
C GLU A 359 -45.04 -23.17 38.00
N GLN A 360 -45.43 -22.19 37.17
CA GLN A 360 -46.12 -22.39 35.88
C GLN A 360 -45.23 -22.19 34.65
N SER A 361 -43.99 -21.73 34.84
CA SER A 361 -42.94 -21.61 33.79
C SER A 361 -41.95 -22.75 33.92
#